data_AF-A0A938R0U4-F1
#
_entry.id   AF-A0A938R0U4-F1
#
_cell.length_a   1.000
_cell.length_b   1.000
_cell.length_c   1.000
_cell.angle_alpha   90.00
_cell.angle_beta   90.00
_cell.angle_gamma   90.00
#
_symmetry.space_group_name_H-M   'P 1'
#
loop_
_entity.id
_entity.type
_entity.pdbx_description
1 polymer ?
#
loop_
_entity_poly.entity_id
_entity_poly.type
_entity_poly.pdbx_seq_one_letter_code
_entity_poly.pdbx_strand_id
1 'polypeptide(L)'
;MVTSQPVDSVVVDVDLVPGVSMRLPSSVVAVLLLASLAHAGDKPPDKGYAAPPTVTAVDGGGAMDEPRKVAEAYLKALSGKGDDSARNYLLGGVTLTANDFSIPNWKLKKRDAPRIEDKDVGGAVKMLGELEQKGAELLNAVVVSGEDSSVHLSQAKADKLMEPTKSQAQKFIDAYPTFAYVARVGRPVFWHPDNPFLKEVKKLPKGGHYHLEVHRFQIEETDNSKSSRVWPLRVLRLTSTGYDSGWKILPASDWDPNY
;
A
#
# COMPACT_ATOMS: atom_id res chain seq x y z
N MET A 1 -0.87 45.33 -2.20
CA MET A 1 -1.68 44.26 -2.81
C MET A 1 -0.75 43.42 -3.66
N VAL A 2 -0.36 42.24 -3.18
CA VAL A 2 0.47 41.29 -3.92
C VAL A 2 -0.34 39.99 -3.99
N THR A 3 -0.81 39.67 -5.18
CA THR A 3 -1.51 38.43 -5.50
C THR A 3 -0.53 37.28 -5.55
N SER A 4 -0.65 36.32 -4.63
CA SER A 4 0.08 35.06 -4.65
C SER A 4 -0.54 34.10 -5.66
N GLN A 5 0.21 33.68 -6.67
CA GLN A 5 -0.15 32.56 -7.53
C GLN A 5 0.11 31.22 -6.82
N PRO A 6 -0.69 30.17 -7.10
CA PRO A 6 -0.46 28.83 -6.59
C PRO A 6 0.78 28.22 -7.24
N VAL A 7 1.60 27.53 -6.45
CA VAL A 7 2.80 26.83 -6.93
C VAL A 7 2.35 25.59 -7.69
N ASP A 8 2.47 25.67 -9.01
CA ASP A 8 2.18 24.60 -9.96
C ASP A 8 3.05 23.35 -9.73
N SER A 9 2.45 22.23 -10.12
CA SER A 9 3.08 20.92 -10.33
C SER A 9 4.44 21.00 -11.02
N VAL A 10 5.37 20.12 -10.63
CA VAL A 10 6.63 19.91 -11.36
C VAL A 10 6.30 19.41 -12.76
N VAL A 11 6.41 20.29 -13.75
CA VAL A 11 6.38 19.97 -15.17
C VAL A 11 7.80 19.54 -15.54
N VAL A 12 7.94 18.29 -16.00
CA VAL A 12 9.13 17.87 -16.73
C VAL A 12 8.80 18.06 -18.20
N ASP A 13 9.24 19.18 -18.77
CA ASP A 13 9.21 19.39 -20.22
C ASP A 13 10.23 18.44 -20.85
N VAL A 14 9.73 17.51 -21.66
CA VAL A 14 10.55 16.72 -22.57
C VAL A 14 10.18 17.19 -23.97
N ASP A 15 11.06 18.00 -24.57
CA ASP A 15 10.93 18.50 -25.94
C ASP A 15 10.98 17.32 -26.93
N LEU A 16 9.80 16.81 -27.30
CA LEU A 16 9.59 15.92 -28.43
C LEU A 16 8.47 16.55 -29.29
N VAL A 17 8.87 17.48 -30.16
CA VAL A 17 8.04 18.25 -31.11
C VAL A 17 7.25 19.42 -30.48
N PRO A 18 7.25 20.64 -31.08
CA PRO A 18 6.54 21.80 -30.51
C PRO A 18 5.02 21.59 -30.52
N GLY A 19 4.40 21.65 -29.33
CA GLY A 19 2.95 21.85 -29.20
C GLY A 19 2.11 20.65 -28.74
N VAL A 20 2.70 19.52 -28.33
CA VAL A 20 1.93 18.37 -27.81
C VAL A 20 2.39 18.02 -26.39
N SER A 21 1.63 18.48 -25.39
CA SER A 21 1.76 18.03 -24.01
C SER A 21 0.94 16.76 -23.82
N MET A 22 1.60 15.61 -23.69
CA MET A 22 0.93 14.33 -23.49
C MET A 22 1.03 13.91 -22.02
N ARG A 23 -0.07 14.05 -21.27
CA ARG A 23 -0.22 13.45 -19.94
C ARG A 23 -0.49 11.96 -20.12
N LEU A 24 0.50 11.10 -19.88
CA LEU A 24 0.25 9.66 -19.84
C LEU A 24 -0.45 9.31 -18.51
N PRO A 25 -1.56 8.56 -18.55
CA PRO A 25 -2.26 8.14 -17.34
C PRO A 25 -1.44 7.10 -16.57
N SER A 26 -1.43 7.22 -15.25
CA SER A 26 -0.71 6.35 -14.29
C SER A 26 -1.01 4.85 -14.43
N SER A 27 -2.10 4.50 -15.12
CA SER A 27 -2.51 3.15 -15.48
C SER A 27 -1.50 2.41 -16.36
N VAL A 28 -0.76 3.12 -17.22
CA VAL A 28 0.24 2.50 -18.13
C VAL A 28 1.49 2.05 -17.36
N VAL A 29 1.86 2.79 -16.30
CA VAL A 29 2.96 2.45 -15.38
C VAL A 29 2.66 1.12 -14.68
N ALA A 30 1.45 0.99 -14.13
CA ALA A 30 1.02 -0.19 -13.39
C ALA A 30 0.95 -1.41 -14.30
N VAL A 31 0.43 -1.28 -15.53
CA VAL A 31 0.29 -2.41 -16.47
C VAL A 31 1.66 -2.92 -16.96
N LEU A 32 2.65 -2.06 -17.21
CA LEU A 32 3.99 -2.50 -17.61
C LEU A 32 4.82 -3.09 -16.45
N LEU A 33 4.69 -2.55 -15.24
CA LEU A 33 5.29 -3.16 -14.04
C LEU A 33 4.61 -4.49 -13.66
N LEU A 34 3.29 -4.58 -13.80
CA LEU A 34 2.55 -5.84 -13.61
C LEU A 34 2.91 -6.86 -14.69
N ALA A 35 3.05 -6.45 -15.96
CA ALA A 35 3.42 -7.36 -17.05
C ALA A 35 4.86 -7.90 -16.93
N SER A 36 5.81 -7.08 -16.45
CA SER A 36 7.19 -7.53 -16.21
C SER A 36 7.33 -8.40 -14.95
N LEU A 37 6.49 -8.17 -13.94
CA LEU A 37 6.45 -8.98 -12.71
C LEU A 37 5.59 -10.25 -12.84
N ALA A 38 4.61 -10.29 -13.75
CA ALA A 38 3.73 -11.46 -13.97
C ALA A 38 4.34 -12.54 -14.89
N HIS A 39 5.35 -12.20 -15.71
CA HIS A 39 6.13 -13.19 -16.46
C HIS A 39 7.20 -13.88 -15.60
N ALA A 40 7.42 -13.42 -14.36
CA ALA A 40 8.16 -14.15 -13.35
C ALA A 40 7.25 -15.28 -12.81
N GLY A 41 7.15 -16.37 -13.57
CA GLY A 41 6.56 -17.64 -13.15
C GLY A 41 7.38 -18.36 -12.07
N ASP A 42 7.88 -17.62 -11.09
CA ASP A 42 8.65 -18.14 -9.98
C ASP A 42 7.91 -17.84 -8.68
N LYS A 43 7.87 -18.85 -7.82
CA LYS A 43 7.40 -18.72 -6.44
C LYS A 43 7.92 -17.42 -5.84
N PRO A 44 7.12 -16.72 -5.01
CA PRO A 44 7.59 -15.53 -4.31
C PRO A 44 8.94 -15.86 -3.67
N PRO A 45 9.98 -15.02 -3.83
CA PRO A 45 11.29 -15.31 -3.27
C PRO A 45 11.12 -15.54 -1.77
N ASP A 46 11.36 -16.79 -1.36
CA ASP A 46 11.28 -17.30 0.02
C ASP A 46 12.40 -16.72 0.91
N LYS A 47 13.18 -15.78 0.37
CA LYS A 47 14.29 -15.08 1.02
C LYS A 47 14.25 -13.61 0.62
N GLY A 48 13.57 -12.79 1.41
CA GLY A 48 13.49 -11.34 1.16
C GLY A 48 12.68 -10.55 2.18
N TYR A 49 11.86 -11.22 2.99
CA TYR A 49 11.35 -10.64 4.23
C TYR A 49 11.74 -11.61 5.32
N ALA A 50 12.72 -11.24 6.15
CA ALA A 50 12.89 -11.94 7.42
C ALA A 50 11.50 -12.00 8.07
N ALA A 51 11.11 -13.19 8.53
CA ALA A 51 9.98 -13.29 9.44
C ALA A 51 10.18 -12.20 10.50
N PRO A 52 9.17 -11.35 10.76
CA PRO A 52 9.33 -10.30 11.75
C PRO A 52 9.81 -10.94 13.06
N PRO A 53 10.65 -10.25 13.85
CA PRO A 53 11.15 -10.78 15.10
C PRO A 53 9.98 -11.35 15.91
N THR A 54 10.19 -12.49 16.56
CA THR A 54 9.19 -13.17 17.38
C THR A 54 8.74 -12.22 18.48
N VAL A 55 7.64 -11.50 18.25
CA VAL A 55 7.02 -10.64 19.24
C VAL A 55 6.00 -11.46 20.01
N THR A 56 6.11 -11.43 21.33
CA THR A 56 5.27 -12.14 22.29
C THR A 56 3.80 -11.94 21.93
N ALA A 57 3.11 -13.06 21.68
CA ALA A 57 1.69 -13.07 21.41
C ALA A 57 0.93 -12.54 22.64
N VAL A 58 -0.05 -11.66 22.44
CA VAL A 58 -1.06 -11.37 23.47
C VAL A 58 -2.28 -12.20 23.11
N ASP A 59 -2.71 -13.07 24.03
CA ASP A 59 -3.91 -13.90 23.84
C ASP A 59 -5.12 -13.03 23.53
N GLY A 60 -5.97 -13.50 22.61
CA GLY A 60 -7.14 -12.80 22.07
C GLY A 60 -8.26 -12.49 23.08
N GLY A 61 -7.99 -12.56 24.39
CA GLY A 61 -8.89 -12.24 25.49
C GLY A 61 -8.62 -10.91 26.21
N GLY A 62 -7.71 -10.07 25.69
CA GLY A 62 -7.41 -8.76 26.28
C GLY A 62 -8.58 -7.77 26.27
N ALA A 63 -8.54 -6.76 27.15
CA ALA A 63 -9.53 -5.68 27.25
C ALA A 63 -9.83 -5.04 25.87
N MET A 64 -11.10 -4.63 25.67
CA MET A 64 -11.56 -3.98 24.43
C MET A 64 -10.94 -2.60 24.26
N ASP A 65 -9.78 -2.55 23.61
CA ASP A 65 -9.17 -1.31 23.15
C ASP A 65 -9.72 -0.89 21.77
N GLU A 66 -9.52 0.37 21.41
CA GLU A 66 -10.09 0.97 20.19
C GLU A 66 -9.77 0.19 18.90
N PRO A 67 -8.53 -0.30 18.66
CA PRO A 67 -8.21 -1.09 17.47
C PRO A 67 -9.02 -2.39 17.40
N ARG A 68 -9.22 -3.07 18.55
CA ARG A 68 -10.03 -4.28 18.61
C ARG A 68 -11.50 -3.98 18.35
N LYS A 69 -12.04 -2.89 18.89
CA LYS A 69 -13.42 -2.45 18.61
C LYS A 69 -13.64 -2.21 17.13
N VAL A 70 -12.71 -1.53 16.46
CA VAL A 70 -12.77 -1.26 15.01
C VAL A 70 -12.68 -2.56 14.21
N ALA A 71 -11.77 -3.47 14.56
CA ALA A 71 -11.66 -4.79 13.93
C ALA A 71 -12.96 -5.59 14.07
N GLU A 72 -13.51 -5.69 15.28
CA GLU A 72 -14.74 -6.44 15.52
C GLU A 72 -15.95 -5.79 14.86
N ALA A 73 -16.07 -4.45 14.85
CA ALA A 73 -17.14 -3.74 14.16
C ALA A 73 -17.10 -4.04 12.65
N TYR A 74 -15.91 -3.96 12.03
CA TYR A 74 -15.71 -4.30 10.62
C TYR A 74 -16.07 -5.75 10.32
N LEU A 75 -15.58 -6.72 11.12
CA LEU A 75 -15.88 -8.15 10.92
C LEU A 75 -17.37 -8.47 11.15
N LYS A 76 -18.02 -7.82 12.12
CA LYS A 76 -19.48 -7.95 12.34
C LYS A 76 -20.26 -7.47 11.11
N ALA A 77 -19.88 -6.33 10.53
CA ALA A 77 -20.47 -5.82 9.29
C ALA A 77 -20.28 -6.80 8.13
N LEU A 78 -19.06 -7.35 7.95
CA LEU A 78 -18.82 -8.36 6.92
C LEU A 78 -19.65 -9.64 7.13
N SER A 79 -19.98 -10.00 8.37
CA SER A 79 -20.81 -11.17 8.68
C SER A 79 -22.33 -10.91 8.65
N GLY A 80 -22.77 -9.67 8.39
CA GLY A 80 -24.18 -9.27 8.47
C GLY A 80 -24.77 -9.24 9.88
N LYS A 81 -23.91 -9.23 10.92
CA LYS A 81 -24.29 -9.25 12.35
C LYS A 81 -24.03 -7.91 13.05
N GLY A 82 -23.69 -6.87 12.30
CA GLY A 82 -23.35 -5.53 12.82
C GLY A 82 -23.86 -4.44 11.90
N ASP A 83 -23.51 -3.20 12.24
CA ASP A 83 -23.81 -2.03 11.40
C ASP A 83 -22.94 -2.02 10.15
N ASP A 84 -23.57 -2.05 8.96
CA ASP A 84 -22.88 -1.99 7.67
C ASP A 84 -22.05 -0.72 7.49
N SER A 85 -22.35 0.35 8.23
CA SER A 85 -21.54 1.57 8.21
C SER A 85 -20.08 1.31 8.64
N ALA A 86 -19.82 0.26 9.43
CA ALA A 86 -18.46 -0.11 9.84
C ALA A 86 -17.59 -0.62 8.69
N ARG A 87 -18.16 -0.97 7.52
CA ARG A 87 -17.36 -1.23 6.31
C ARG A 87 -16.56 0.01 5.89
N ASN A 88 -17.02 1.22 6.22
CA ASN A 88 -16.32 2.49 5.96
C ASN A 88 -15.01 2.67 6.76
N TYR A 89 -14.68 1.76 7.67
CA TYR A 89 -13.34 1.70 8.23
C TYR A 89 -12.30 1.30 7.18
N LEU A 90 -12.69 0.69 6.06
CA LEU A 90 -11.76 0.33 4.99
C LEU A 90 -10.99 1.58 4.50
N LEU A 91 -9.67 1.49 4.55
CA LEU A 91 -8.79 2.52 4.06
C LEU A 91 -9.01 2.67 2.55
N GLY A 92 -9.28 3.89 2.07
CA GLY A 92 -9.67 4.13 0.67
C GLY A 92 -11.17 4.04 0.39
N GLY A 93 -12.00 3.68 1.38
CA GLY A 93 -13.45 3.56 1.24
C GLY A 93 -13.89 2.18 0.77
N VAL A 94 -15.21 1.92 0.84
CA VAL A 94 -15.79 0.63 0.44
C VAL A 94 -15.87 0.54 -1.07
N THR A 95 -15.16 -0.43 -1.66
CA THR A 95 -15.26 -0.73 -3.09
C THR A 95 -16.52 -1.54 -3.39
N LEU A 96 -16.97 -1.56 -4.65
CA LEU A 96 -18.09 -2.41 -5.08
C LEU A 96 -17.86 -3.87 -4.70
N THR A 97 -16.65 -4.38 -4.92
CA THR A 97 -16.26 -5.76 -4.54
C THR A 97 -16.23 -5.98 -3.03
N ALA A 98 -15.87 -4.97 -2.24
CA ALA A 98 -15.90 -5.05 -0.78
C ALA A 98 -17.33 -5.02 -0.20
N ASN A 99 -18.32 -4.51 -0.94
CA ASN A 99 -19.73 -4.59 -0.54
C ASN A 99 -20.25 -6.03 -0.58
N ASP A 100 -19.88 -6.79 -1.61
CA ASP A 100 -20.35 -8.16 -1.81
C ASP A 100 -19.59 -9.20 -0.96
N PHE A 101 -18.46 -8.80 -0.38
CA PHE A 101 -17.68 -9.68 0.48
C PHE A 101 -18.40 -9.96 1.80
N SER A 102 -18.56 -11.25 2.12
CA SER A 102 -19.23 -11.72 3.33
C SER A 102 -18.45 -12.86 3.99
N ILE A 103 -18.38 -12.83 5.33
CA ILE A 103 -17.72 -13.87 6.15
C ILE A 103 -18.70 -14.38 7.22
N PRO A 104 -19.44 -15.48 6.97
CA PRO A 104 -20.55 -15.88 7.83
C PRO A 104 -20.11 -16.28 9.25
N ASN A 105 -18.94 -16.93 9.37
CA ASN A 105 -18.37 -17.37 10.63
C ASN A 105 -16.91 -16.95 10.73
N TRP A 106 -16.58 -16.21 11.78
CA TRP A 106 -15.22 -15.77 12.04
C TRP A 106 -14.90 -15.76 13.53
N LYS A 107 -13.62 -15.85 13.85
CA LYS A 107 -13.07 -15.73 15.20
C LYS A 107 -11.72 -15.01 15.17
N LEU A 108 -11.54 -14.07 16.08
CA LEU A 108 -10.24 -13.46 16.32
C LEU A 108 -9.38 -14.46 17.10
N LYS A 109 -8.33 -15.00 16.46
CA LYS A 109 -7.41 -15.97 17.05
C LYS A 109 -6.33 -15.30 17.90
N LYS A 110 -5.68 -14.30 17.31
CA LYS A 110 -4.47 -13.69 17.87
C LYS A 110 -4.40 -12.22 17.50
N ARG A 111 -3.76 -11.41 18.34
CA ARG A 111 -3.25 -10.09 17.99
C ARG A 111 -1.73 -10.08 18.16
N ASP A 112 -1.02 -9.67 17.12
CA ASP A 112 0.42 -9.42 17.21
C ASP A 112 0.65 -8.08 17.93
N ALA A 113 1.83 -7.90 18.54
CA ALA A 113 2.20 -6.61 19.13
C ALA A 113 2.10 -5.47 18.08
N PRO A 114 1.69 -4.25 18.49
CA PRO A 114 1.61 -3.13 17.59
C PRO A 114 2.97 -2.82 16.96
N ARG A 115 2.94 -2.47 15.67
CA ARG A 115 4.06 -1.80 15.01
C ARG A 115 3.82 -0.31 15.12
N ILE A 116 4.74 0.39 15.76
CA ILE A 116 4.67 1.84 15.98
C ILE A 116 5.88 2.47 15.31
N GLU A 117 5.65 3.56 14.61
CA GLU A 117 6.70 4.34 13.98
C GLU A 117 6.42 5.84 14.12
N ASP A 118 7.37 6.53 14.75
CA ASP A 118 7.36 7.97 15.00
C ASP A 118 8.53 8.62 14.27
N LYS A 119 8.28 9.25 13.11
CA LYS A 119 9.35 9.80 12.25
C LYS A 119 8.96 11.09 11.57
N ASP A 120 9.95 11.78 11.02
CA ASP A 120 9.75 13.04 10.28
C ASP A 120 8.98 12.79 8.98
N VAL A 121 7.95 13.62 8.73
CA VAL A 121 7.12 13.59 7.53
C VAL A 121 7.94 14.01 6.31
N GLY A 122 8.77 15.04 6.44
CA GLY A 122 9.56 15.58 5.34
C GLY A 122 10.52 14.54 4.75
N GLY A 123 11.21 13.81 5.62
CA GLY A 123 12.12 12.72 5.25
C GLY A 123 11.40 11.56 4.57
N ALA A 124 10.24 11.14 5.10
CA ALA A 124 9.45 10.06 4.51
C ALA A 124 8.91 10.45 3.12
N VAL A 125 8.32 11.64 2.99
CA VAL A 125 7.78 12.14 1.70
C VAL A 125 8.90 12.35 0.68
N LYS A 126 10.06 12.86 1.10
CA LYS A 126 11.22 13.01 0.20
C LYS A 126 11.70 11.67 -0.34
N MET A 127 11.96 10.69 0.52
CA MET A 127 12.44 9.37 0.08
C MET A 127 11.40 8.62 -0.75
N LEU A 128 10.11 8.81 -0.45
CA LEU A 128 9.01 8.30 -1.28
C LEU A 128 9.03 8.94 -2.67
N GLY A 129 9.20 10.27 -2.76
CA GLY A 129 9.33 10.98 -4.03
C GLY A 129 10.54 10.52 -4.86
N GLU A 130 11.68 10.27 -4.21
CA GLU A 130 12.86 9.69 -4.87
C GLU A 130 12.56 8.28 -5.43
N LEU A 131 11.81 7.45 -4.69
CA LEU A 131 11.38 6.13 -5.16
C LEU A 131 10.42 6.24 -6.35
N GLU A 132 9.43 7.12 -6.28
CA GLU A 132 8.49 7.37 -7.38
C GLU A 132 9.20 7.87 -8.63
N GLN A 133 10.17 8.78 -8.47
CA GLN A 133 11.01 9.26 -9.56
C GLN A 133 11.78 8.12 -10.24
N LYS A 134 12.42 7.23 -9.47
CA LYS A 134 13.14 6.07 -10.03
C LYS A 134 12.20 5.11 -10.75
N GLY A 135 10.98 4.92 -10.24
CA GLY A 135 9.94 4.15 -10.94
C GLY A 135 9.51 4.76 -12.26
N ALA A 136 9.37 6.09 -12.32
CA ALA A 136 9.03 6.81 -13.55
C ALA A 136 10.15 6.78 -14.60
N GLU A 137 11.41 6.97 -14.17
CA GLU A 137 12.60 6.85 -15.03
C GLU A 137 12.68 5.47 -15.69
N LEU A 138 12.44 4.40 -14.91
CA LEU A 138 12.37 3.04 -15.41
C LEU A 138 11.27 2.87 -16.47
N LEU A 139 10.06 3.35 -16.21
CA LEU A 139 8.96 3.24 -17.18
C LEU A 139 9.32 3.94 -18.48
N ASN A 140 9.83 5.17 -18.41
CA ASN A 140 10.24 5.91 -19.59
C ASN A 140 11.32 5.16 -20.38
N ALA A 141 12.30 4.56 -19.70
CA ALA A 141 13.32 3.75 -20.36
C ALA A 141 12.73 2.53 -21.09
N VAL A 142 11.70 1.89 -20.53
CA VAL A 142 11.02 0.73 -21.16
C VAL A 142 10.16 1.17 -22.35
N VAL A 143 9.40 2.27 -22.21
CA VAL A 143 8.51 2.79 -23.25
C VAL A 143 9.29 3.31 -24.45
N VAL A 144 10.33 4.13 -24.23
CA VAL A 144 11.17 4.69 -25.30
C VAL A 144 11.99 3.59 -26.01
N SER A 145 12.37 2.53 -25.30
CA SER A 145 13.02 1.37 -25.93
C SER A 145 12.05 0.49 -26.73
N GLY A 146 10.74 0.70 -26.60
CA GLY A 146 9.68 -0.12 -27.17
C GLY A 146 9.20 0.31 -28.57
N GLU A 147 9.54 1.52 -29.02
CA GLU A 147 9.13 1.99 -30.37
C GLU A 147 9.92 1.34 -31.52
N ASP A 148 11.07 0.68 -31.24
CA ASP A 148 11.93 0.12 -32.29
C ASP A 148 12.02 -1.42 -32.34
N SER A 149 11.35 -2.16 -31.46
CA SER A 149 11.22 -3.62 -31.63
C SER A 149 10.26 -4.19 -30.58
N SER A 150 9.56 -5.25 -30.94
CA SER A 150 8.99 -6.21 -30.00
C SER A 150 10.09 -6.69 -29.03
N VAL A 151 10.27 -5.99 -27.91
CA VAL A 151 11.39 -6.25 -26.99
C VAL A 151 11.09 -7.53 -26.22
N HIS A 152 11.67 -8.64 -26.68
CA HIS A 152 11.98 -9.77 -25.82
C HIS A 152 13.00 -9.32 -24.77
N LEU A 153 12.50 -8.66 -23.72
CA LEU A 153 13.29 -8.25 -22.58
C LEU A 153 13.67 -9.53 -21.84
N SER A 154 14.94 -9.94 -21.99
CA SER A 154 15.44 -11.07 -21.21
C SER A 154 15.34 -10.73 -19.72
N GLN A 155 15.10 -11.75 -18.89
CA GLN A 155 14.98 -11.60 -17.44
C GLN A 155 16.17 -10.82 -16.86
N ALA A 156 17.39 -11.13 -17.33
CA ALA A 156 18.61 -10.45 -16.90
C ALA A 156 18.63 -8.94 -17.24
N LYS A 157 18.05 -8.54 -18.38
CA LYS A 157 17.96 -7.11 -18.76
C LYS A 157 16.87 -6.40 -17.95
N ALA A 158 15.75 -7.07 -17.68
CA ALA A 158 14.70 -6.55 -16.81
C ALA A 158 15.22 -6.34 -15.38
N ASP A 159 15.92 -7.32 -14.83
CA ASP A 159 16.48 -7.23 -13.47
C ASP A 159 17.50 -6.08 -13.36
N LYS A 160 18.37 -5.92 -14.36
CA LYS A 160 19.33 -4.81 -14.39
C LYS A 160 18.65 -3.43 -14.46
N LEU A 161 17.56 -3.31 -15.22
CA LEU A 161 16.78 -2.07 -15.31
C LEU A 161 16.04 -1.76 -14.00
N MET A 162 15.54 -2.78 -13.31
CA MET A 162 14.82 -2.65 -12.04
C MET A 162 15.72 -2.33 -10.85
N GLU A 163 17.02 -2.62 -10.94
CA GLU A 163 17.97 -2.53 -9.82
C GLU A 163 17.99 -1.18 -9.08
N PRO A 164 17.97 -0.02 -9.75
CA PRO A 164 17.92 1.29 -9.08
C PRO A 164 16.64 1.44 -8.24
N THR A 165 15.51 1.00 -8.77
CA THR A 165 14.21 1.04 -8.09
C THR A 165 14.18 0.08 -6.91
N LYS A 166 14.70 -1.16 -7.08
CA LYS A 166 14.82 -2.14 -6.00
C LYS A 166 15.71 -1.61 -4.87
N SER A 167 16.85 -1.02 -5.20
CA SER A 167 17.78 -0.44 -4.23
C SER A 167 17.13 0.73 -3.46
N GLN A 168 16.45 1.64 -4.15
CA GLN A 168 15.76 2.76 -3.49
C GLN A 168 14.59 2.28 -2.62
N ALA A 169 13.83 1.29 -3.08
CA ALA A 169 12.77 0.67 -2.28
C ALA A 169 13.32 0.04 -1.01
N GLN A 170 14.47 -0.66 -1.09
CA GLN A 170 15.11 -1.25 0.08
C GLN A 170 15.55 -0.17 1.08
N LYS A 171 16.18 0.92 0.61
CA LYS A 171 16.54 2.05 1.49
C LYS A 171 15.32 2.62 2.20
N PHE A 172 14.18 2.74 1.50
CA PHE A 172 12.94 3.20 2.09
C PHE A 172 12.40 2.21 3.14
N ILE A 173 12.44 0.90 2.86
CA ILE A 173 12.02 -0.15 3.79
C ILE A 173 12.86 -0.11 5.07
N ASP A 174 14.17 0.04 4.95
CA ASP A 174 15.08 0.08 6.10
C ASP A 174 14.87 1.37 6.92
N ALA A 175 14.64 2.50 6.23
CA ALA A 175 14.44 3.79 6.87
C ALA A 175 13.03 3.97 7.47
N TYR A 176 11.99 3.38 6.91
CA TYR A 176 10.59 3.56 7.34
C TYR A 176 9.81 2.22 7.29
N PRO A 177 10.20 1.21 8.10
CA PRO A 177 9.68 -0.15 7.97
C PRO A 177 8.17 -0.28 8.16
N THR A 178 7.56 0.50 9.07
CA THR A 178 6.11 0.41 9.31
C THR A 178 5.36 1.12 8.20
N PHE A 179 5.82 2.31 7.78
CA PHE A 179 5.26 3.01 6.62
C PHE A 179 5.35 2.14 5.36
N ALA A 180 6.53 1.59 5.07
CA ALA A 180 6.77 0.73 3.92
C ALA A 180 5.85 -0.49 3.92
N TYR A 181 5.64 -1.09 5.10
CA TYR A 181 4.72 -2.20 5.28
C TYR A 181 3.27 -1.84 4.93
N VAL A 182 2.79 -0.66 5.33
CA VAL A 182 1.42 -0.21 5.04
C VAL A 182 1.28 0.21 3.58
N ALA A 183 2.24 0.98 3.06
CA ALA A 183 2.30 1.43 1.67
C ALA A 183 2.49 0.28 0.66
N ARG A 184 2.94 -0.90 1.15
CA ARG A 184 3.30 -2.08 0.35
C ARG A 184 4.55 -1.88 -0.52
N VAL A 185 5.48 -1.01 -0.11
CA VAL A 185 6.75 -0.80 -0.82
C VAL A 185 7.44 -2.15 -1.07
N GLY A 186 7.95 -2.35 -2.28
CA GLY A 186 8.53 -3.63 -2.72
C GLY A 186 7.51 -4.67 -3.21
N ARG A 187 6.22 -4.31 -3.28
CA ARG A 187 5.17 -5.12 -3.93
C ARG A 187 4.65 -4.41 -5.18
N PRO A 188 4.13 -5.15 -6.20
CA PRO A 188 3.53 -4.54 -7.39
C PRO A 188 2.44 -3.52 -7.05
N VAL A 189 1.62 -3.84 -6.04
CA VAL A 189 0.48 -3.03 -5.60
C VAL A 189 0.87 -1.64 -5.07
N PHE A 190 2.12 -1.43 -4.65
CA PHE A 190 2.60 -0.10 -4.26
C PHE A 190 2.41 0.91 -5.38
N TRP A 191 2.67 0.50 -6.62
CA TRP A 191 2.63 1.34 -7.83
C TRP A 191 1.21 1.59 -8.34
N HIS A 192 0.18 1.06 -7.68
CA HIS A 192 -1.19 1.28 -8.10
C HIS A 192 -1.59 2.76 -7.87
N PRO A 193 -2.16 3.46 -8.85
CA PRO A 193 -2.53 4.87 -8.71
C PRO A 193 -3.55 5.10 -7.59
N ASP A 194 -4.39 4.10 -7.32
CA ASP A 194 -5.37 4.14 -6.25
C ASP A 194 -4.88 3.61 -4.91
N ASN A 195 -3.57 3.39 -4.72
CA ASN A 195 -3.00 3.04 -3.42
C ASN A 195 -3.45 4.08 -2.37
N PRO A 196 -4.39 3.75 -1.49
CA PRO A 196 -5.04 4.78 -0.71
C PRO A 196 -4.27 5.13 0.53
N PHE A 197 -3.26 4.35 0.92
CA PHE A 197 -2.30 4.83 1.90
C PHE A 197 -1.51 6.02 1.35
N LEU A 198 -1.08 5.98 0.07
CA LEU A 198 -0.44 7.15 -0.55
C LEU A 198 -1.39 8.35 -0.64
N LYS A 199 -2.70 8.12 -0.81
CA LYS A 199 -3.72 9.18 -0.74
C LYS A 199 -3.81 9.81 0.65
N GLU A 200 -3.67 9.02 1.73
CA GLU A 200 -3.59 9.55 3.09
C GLU A 200 -2.31 10.34 3.34
N VAL A 201 -1.17 9.85 2.84
CA VAL A 201 0.13 10.52 2.98
C VAL A 201 0.11 11.92 2.36
N LYS A 202 -0.59 12.10 1.23
CA LYS A 202 -0.76 13.42 0.59
C LYS A 202 -1.53 14.44 1.44
N LYS A 203 -2.26 13.99 2.47
CA LYS A 203 -2.98 14.86 3.41
C LYS A 203 -2.13 15.28 4.61
N LEU A 204 -0.96 14.68 4.80
CA LEU A 204 -0.05 15.06 5.87
C LEU A 204 0.49 16.48 5.66
N PRO A 205 0.81 17.21 6.74
CA PRO A 205 1.48 18.49 6.63
C PRO A 205 2.87 18.34 5.99
N LYS A 206 3.41 19.42 5.41
CA LYS A 206 4.72 19.41 4.72
C LYS A 206 5.92 19.21 5.65
N GLY A 207 5.72 19.09 6.97
CA GLY A 207 6.77 18.90 7.95
C GLY A 207 6.22 18.50 9.31
N GLY A 208 7.12 18.26 10.27
CA GLY A 208 6.78 17.72 11.58
C GLY A 208 6.89 16.20 11.61
N HIS A 209 6.39 15.57 12.67
CA HIS A 209 6.43 14.13 12.83
C HIS A 209 5.07 13.50 12.51
N TYR A 210 5.10 12.30 11.95
CA TYR A 210 3.94 11.41 11.95
C TYR A 210 4.12 10.34 13.02
N HIS A 211 2.99 9.85 13.52
CA HIS A 211 2.88 8.66 14.32
C HIS A 211 2.01 7.67 13.55
N LEU A 212 2.58 6.51 13.21
CA LEU A 212 1.89 5.43 12.53
C LEU A 212 1.83 4.20 13.43
N GLU A 213 0.63 3.84 13.86
CA GLU A 213 0.37 2.66 14.67
C GLU A 213 -0.38 1.62 13.82
N VAL A 214 0.08 0.36 13.85
CA VAL A 214 -0.51 -0.75 13.11
C VAL A 214 -0.65 -1.98 14.01
N HIS A 215 -1.89 -2.46 14.15
CA HIS A 215 -2.21 -3.71 14.81
C HIS A 215 -2.56 -4.78 13.77
N ARG A 216 -2.02 -5.97 13.96
CA ARG A 216 -2.33 -7.13 13.13
C ARG A 216 -3.09 -8.16 13.95
N PHE A 217 -4.29 -8.47 13.51
CA PHE A 217 -5.16 -9.51 14.04
C PHE A 217 -5.14 -10.71 13.11
N GLN A 218 -5.10 -11.92 13.65
CA GLN A 218 -5.30 -13.15 12.89
C GLN A 218 -6.77 -13.57 13.02
N ILE A 219 -7.46 -13.60 11.89
CA ILE A 219 -8.86 -13.97 11.80
C ILE A 219 -8.93 -15.39 11.26
N GLU A 220 -9.53 -16.29 12.02
CA GLU A 220 -10.00 -17.56 11.48
C GLU A 220 -11.39 -17.36 10.92
N GLU A 221 -11.56 -17.71 9.67
CA GLU A 221 -12.84 -17.74 8.99
C GLU A 221 -13.17 -19.18 8.64
N THR A 222 -14.41 -19.58 8.88
CA THR A 222 -14.92 -20.90 8.52
C THR A 222 -16.04 -20.74 7.51
N ASP A 223 -15.84 -21.30 6.33
CA ASP A 223 -16.86 -21.28 5.29
C ASP A 223 -17.99 -22.29 5.60
N ASN A 224 -19.02 -22.30 4.76
CA ASN A 224 -20.14 -23.24 4.88
C ASN A 224 -19.74 -24.69 4.55
N SER A 225 -18.57 -24.90 3.94
CA SER A 225 -18.00 -26.22 3.65
C SER A 225 -17.19 -26.78 4.82
N LYS A 226 -17.12 -26.04 5.95
CA LYS A 226 -16.30 -26.33 7.14
C LYS A 226 -14.80 -26.26 6.89
N SER A 227 -14.37 -25.71 5.77
CA SER A 227 -12.96 -25.37 5.55
C SER A 227 -12.64 -24.10 6.35
N SER A 228 -11.51 -24.10 7.07
CA SER A 228 -11.06 -22.92 7.81
C SER A 228 -9.84 -22.31 7.13
N ARG A 229 -9.85 -20.98 7.03
CA ARG A 229 -8.70 -20.19 6.60
C ARG A 229 -8.33 -19.18 7.67
N VAL A 230 -7.03 -18.99 7.87
CA VAL A 230 -6.51 -17.95 8.77
C VAL A 230 -5.90 -16.85 7.93
N TRP A 231 -6.36 -15.62 8.10
CA TRP A 231 -5.87 -14.46 7.35
C TRP A 231 -5.65 -13.25 8.27
N PRO A 232 -4.74 -12.33 7.89
CA PRO A 232 -4.44 -11.17 8.71
C PRO A 232 -5.40 -10.01 8.43
N LEU A 233 -6.06 -9.50 9.47
CA LEU A 233 -6.73 -8.20 9.46
C LEU A 233 -5.80 -7.16 10.07
N ARG A 234 -5.70 -5.99 9.45
CA ARG A 234 -4.79 -4.94 9.88
C ARG A 234 -5.58 -3.68 10.17
N VAL A 235 -5.42 -3.17 11.39
CA VAL A 235 -6.00 -1.92 11.84
C VAL A 235 -4.87 -0.93 12.01
N LEU A 236 -5.01 0.28 11.49
CA LEU A 236 -3.98 1.30 11.59
C LEU A 236 -4.57 2.67 11.90
N ARG A 237 -3.71 3.55 12.41
CA ARG A 237 -3.99 4.98 12.53
C ARG A 237 -2.71 5.75 12.23
N LEU A 238 -2.85 6.73 11.35
CA LEU A 238 -1.83 7.70 11.00
C LEU A 238 -2.25 9.06 11.58
N THR A 239 -1.40 9.62 12.44
CA THR A 239 -1.57 10.95 13.04
C THR A 239 -0.37 11.83 12.76
N SER A 240 -0.60 13.13 12.68
CA SER A 240 0.43 14.18 12.62
C SER A 240 -0.17 15.50 13.14
N THR A 241 0.63 16.55 13.22
CA THR A 241 0.15 17.88 13.63
C THR A 241 -0.97 18.35 12.71
N GLY A 242 -2.19 18.49 13.25
CA GLY A 242 -3.37 18.92 12.48
C GLY A 242 -3.97 17.86 11.56
N TYR A 243 -3.53 16.60 11.67
CA TYR A 243 -4.07 15.49 10.88
C TYR A 243 -4.28 14.23 11.71
N ASP A 244 -5.44 13.60 11.54
CA ASP A 244 -5.74 12.29 12.09
C ASP A 244 -6.62 11.52 11.10
N SER A 245 -6.11 10.40 10.60
CA SER A 245 -6.87 9.51 9.71
C SER A 245 -8.02 8.79 10.42
N GLY A 246 -8.03 8.79 11.76
CA GLY A 246 -8.82 7.88 12.57
C GLY A 246 -8.33 6.43 12.42
N TRP A 247 -9.01 5.50 13.10
CA TRP A 247 -8.72 4.09 12.92
C TRP A 247 -9.27 3.58 11.58
N LYS A 248 -8.43 2.90 10.82
CA LYS A 248 -8.74 2.36 9.50
C LYS A 248 -8.32 0.91 9.36
N ILE A 249 -9.02 0.18 8.51
CA ILE A 249 -8.72 -1.19 8.13
C ILE A 249 -7.90 -1.15 6.85
N LEU A 250 -6.68 -1.67 6.89
CA LEU A 250 -5.89 -1.93 5.69
C LEU A 250 -6.45 -3.21 5.04
N PRO A 251 -6.96 -3.16 3.80
CA PRO A 251 -7.60 -4.31 3.17
C PRO A 251 -6.69 -5.53 3.15
N ALA A 252 -7.30 -6.71 3.23
CA ALA A 252 -6.60 -7.98 3.20
C ALA A 252 -6.13 -8.35 1.78
N SER A 253 -6.97 -8.08 0.76
CA SER A 253 -6.60 -8.17 -0.65
C SER A 253 -5.58 -7.09 -0.99
N ASP A 254 -4.66 -7.41 -1.90
CA ASP A 254 -3.68 -6.47 -2.41
C ASP A 254 -4.39 -5.45 -3.34
N TRP A 255 -5.22 -4.59 -2.74
CA TRP A 255 -5.88 -3.38 -3.30
C TRP A 255 -6.64 -3.52 -4.63
N ASP A 256 -7.15 -4.71 -4.93
CA ASP A 256 -7.33 -5.26 -6.27
C ASP A 256 -7.63 -4.37 -7.49
N PRO A 257 -6.89 -4.54 -8.61
CA PRO A 257 -7.37 -4.15 -9.93
C PRO A 257 -8.35 -5.15 -10.59
N ASN A 258 -8.53 -6.39 -10.10
CA ASN A 258 -9.57 -7.37 -10.50
C ASN A 258 -9.70 -8.54 -9.46
N TYR A 259 -10.30 -8.30 -8.28
CA TYR A 259 -10.78 -9.41 -7.43
C TYR A 259 -12.14 -9.86 -7.92
#